data_AF-A0A9Q3GHP1-F1
#
_entry.id   AF-A0A9Q3GHP1-F1
#
_cell.length_a   1.000
_cell.length_b   1.000
_cell.length_c   1.000
_cell.angle_alpha   90.00
_cell.angle_beta   90.00
_cell.angle_gamma   90.00
#
_symmetry.space_group_name_H-M   'P 1'
#
loop_
_entity.id
_entity.type
_entity.pdbx_description
1 polymer ?
#
loop_
_entity_poly.entity_id
_entity_poly.type
_entity_poly.pdbx_seq_one_letter_code
_entity_poly.pdbx_strand_id
1 'polypeptide(L)'
;MVVYIDDIIIYSEIWEDHAQYIDRVLSKCTPINLKISLKKRNFGQEELLELGHKFSGLSLAIDKNKVAVVLQKPIPKNIKEMQSFLGFSSYYRNHIKTFAHITSSLYRLSSKDVVF
;
A
#
# COMPACT_ATOMS: atom_id res chain seq x y z
N MET A 1 -12.38 4.81 -0.30
CA MET A 1 -11.83 5.27 -1.60
C MET A 1 -10.35 5.54 -1.44
N VAL A 2 -9.51 4.95 -2.31
CA VAL A 2 -8.07 5.25 -2.39
C VAL A 2 -7.79 5.75 -3.80
N VAL A 3 -7.12 6.90 -3.91
CA VAL A 3 -6.69 7.48 -5.19
C VAL A 3 -5.18 7.40 -5.25
N TYR A 4 -4.64 6.72 -6.26
CA TYR A 4 -3.21 6.59 -6.45
C TYR A 4 -2.84 6.97 -7.87
N ILE A 5 -2.40 8.22 -8.05
CA ILE A 5 -1.95 8.84 -9.32
C ILE A 5 -2.90 8.56 -10.49
N ASP A 6 -2.75 7.43 -11.19
CA ASP A 6 -3.53 7.06 -12.38
C ASP A 6 -4.67 6.06 -12.09
N ASP A 7 -4.67 5.43 -10.90
CA ASP A 7 -5.61 4.39 -10.51
C ASP A 7 -6.61 4.89 -9.45
N ILE A 8 -7.90 4.78 -9.77
CA ILE A 8 -9.00 5.07 -8.85
C ILE A 8 -9.55 3.73 -8.35
N ILE A 9 -9.33 3.46 -7.06
CA ILE A 9 -9.82 2.24 -6.42
C ILE A 9 -11.06 2.57 -5.58
N ILE A 10 -12.19 2.01 -6.01
CA ILE A 10 -13.50 2.13 -5.36
C ILE A 10 -13.81 0.78 -4.71
N TYR A 11 -14.20 0.81 -3.43
CA TYR A 11 -14.62 -0.37 -2.67
C TYR A 11 -15.82 0.01 -1.80
N SER A 12 -16.70 -0.96 -1.55
CA SER A 12 -17.88 -0.83 -0.70
C SER A 12 -18.27 -2.22 -0.18
N GLU A 13 -19.09 -2.25 0.88
CA GLU A 13 -19.59 -3.50 1.47
C GLU A 13 -20.74 -4.09 0.67
N ILE A 14 -21.60 -3.23 0.10
CA ILE A 14 -22.76 -3.63 -0.70
C ILE A 14 -22.70 -3.04 -2.10
N TRP A 15 -23.38 -3.69 -3.04
CA TRP A 15 -23.37 -3.33 -4.46
C TRP A 15 -24.08 -2.00 -4.72
N GLU A 16 -25.15 -1.72 -3.97
CA GLU A 16 -25.94 -0.50 -4.09
C GLU A 16 -25.09 0.73 -3.82
N ASP A 17 -24.30 0.71 -2.74
CA ASP A 17 -23.33 1.75 -2.42
C ASP A 17 -22.21 1.80 -3.46
N HIS A 18 -21.78 0.64 -3.97
CA HIS A 18 -20.75 0.56 -5.01
C HIS A 18 -21.16 1.33 -6.27
N ALA A 19 -22.38 1.09 -6.74
CA ALA A 19 -22.94 1.73 -7.91
C ALA A 19 -23.03 3.25 -7.71
N GLN A 20 -23.46 3.71 -6.53
CA GLN A 20 -23.48 5.15 -6.22
C GLN A 20 -22.08 5.77 -6.18
N TYR A 21 -21.08 5.06 -5.67
CA TYR A 21 -19.71 5.55 -5.64
C TYR A 21 -19.08 5.63 -7.04
N ILE A 22 -19.33 4.62 -7.88
CA ILE A 22 -18.93 4.65 -9.30
C ILE A 22 -19.58 5.86 -9.98
N ASP A 23 -20.88 6.04 -9.82
CA ASP A 23 -21.61 7.14 -10.46
C ASP A 23 -21.07 8.51 -10.04
N ARG A 24 -20.80 8.71 -8.74
CA ARG A 24 -20.18 9.94 -8.22
C ARG A 24 -18.80 10.20 -8.79
N VAL A 25 -17.98 9.16 -8.95
CA VAL A 25 -16.63 9.29 -9.53
C VAL A 25 -16.72 9.64 -11.01
N LEU A 26 -17.53 8.91 -11.78
CA LEU A 26 -17.72 9.16 -13.21
C LEU A 26 -18.28 10.57 -13.46
N SER A 27 -19.27 11.00 -12.66
CA SER A 27 -19.87 12.34 -12.73
C SER A 27 -18.85 13.46 -12.51
N LYS A 28 -17.80 13.22 -11.72
CA LYS A 28 -16.70 14.18 -11.53
C LYS A 28 -15.63 14.09 -12.62
N CYS A 29 -15.43 12.93 -13.23
CA CYS A 29 -14.47 12.73 -14.31
C CYS A 29 -14.95 13.34 -15.64
N THR A 30 -16.24 13.31 -15.93
CA THR A 30 -16.85 13.86 -17.15
C THR A 30 -16.51 15.34 -17.40
N PRO A 31 -16.73 16.28 -16.45
CA PRO A 31 -16.49 17.70 -16.69
C PRO A 31 -15.01 18.07 -16.89
N ILE A 32 -14.08 17.26 -16.37
CA ILE A 32 -12.63 17.46 -16.53
C ILE A 32 -12.05 16.68 -17.72
N ASN A 33 -12.92 16.08 -18.55
CA ASN A 33 -12.56 15.30 -19.74
C ASN A 33 -11.57 14.15 -19.44
N LEU A 34 -11.64 13.57 -18.24
CA LEU A 34 -10.79 12.46 -17.83
C LEU A 34 -11.29 11.16 -18.50
N LYS A 35 -10.46 10.59 -19.38
CA LYS A 35 -10.79 9.37 -20.11
C LYS A 35 -10.47 8.14 -19.26
N ILE A 36 -11.49 7.32 -19.02
CA ILE A 36 -11.38 6.06 -18.30
C ILE A 36 -11.23 4.92 -19.32
N SER A 37 -10.15 4.16 -19.22
CA SER A 37 -9.94 2.97 -20.06
C SER A 37 -10.67 1.75 -19.48
N LEU A 38 -11.72 1.29 -20.17
CA LEU A 38 -12.48 0.09 -19.78
C LEU A 38 -11.71 -1.22 -19.98
N LYS A 39 -10.76 -1.27 -20.93
CA LYS A 39 -9.99 -2.48 -21.27
C LYS A 39 -9.01 -2.94 -20.18
N LYS A 40 -8.71 -2.09 -19.20
CA LYS A 40 -7.75 -2.37 -18.12
C LYS A 40 -8.42 -2.57 -16.75
N ARG A 41 -9.75 -2.69 -16.67
CA ARG A 41 -10.47 -2.66 -15.40
C ARG A 41 -11.18 -3.96 -15.06
N ASN A 42 -11.01 -4.36 -13.80
CA ASN A 42 -11.81 -5.38 -13.14
C ASN A 42 -12.97 -4.68 -12.41
N PHE A 43 -14.19 -4.80 -12.92
CA PHE A 43 -15.39 -4.28 -12.25
C PHE A 43 -16.07 -5.37 -11.45
N GLY A 44 -16.59 -5.03 -10.26
CA GLY A 44 -17.43 -5.92 -9.45
C GLY A 44 -16.75 -7.19 -8.96
N GLN A 45 -15.43 -7.18 -8.79
CA GLN A 45 -14.72 -8.31 -8.18
C GLN A 45 -14.79 -8.25 -6.66
N GLU A 46 -15.07 -9.38 -6.03
CA GLU A 46 -15.06 -9.53 -4.56
C GLU A 46 -13.66 -9.28 -3.97
N GLU A 47 -12.61 -9.53 -4.77
CA GLU A 47 -11.22 -9.30 -4.40
C GLU A 47 -10.45 -8.69 -5.57
N LEU A 48 -9.69 -7.62 -5.31
CA LEU A 48 -8.85 -6.95 -6.30
C LEU A 48 -7.39 -6.97 -5.86
N LEU A 49 -6.48 -7.34 -6.77
CA LEU A 49 -5.03 -7.26 -6.56
C LEU A 49 -4.48 -6.12 -7.42
N GLU A 50 -4.28 -4.95 -6.83
CA GLU A 50 -3.83 -3.73 -7.50
C GLU A 50 -2.75 -3.05 -6.64
N LEU A 51 -1.75 -2.39 -7.26
CA LEU A 51 -0.64 -1.69 -6.58
C LEU A 51 0.20 -2.54 -5.58
N GLY A 52 0.08 -3.86 -5.64
CA GLY A 52 0.66 -4.74 -4.63
C GLY A 52 -0.07 -4.62 -3.29
N HIS A 53 -1.39 -4.61 -3.31
CA HIS A 53 -2.28 -4.85 -2.16
C HIS A 53 -3.44 -5.73 -2.60
N LYS A 54 -3.90 -6.64 -1.71
CA LYS A 54 -5.14 -7.38 -1.89
C LYS A 54 -6.26 -6.58 -1.22
N PHE A 55 -7.18 -6.07 -2.01
CA PHE A 55 -8.39 -5.39 -1.56
C PHE A 55 -9.49 -6.45 -1.43
N SER A 56 -9.88 -6.78 -0.19
CA SER A 56 -11.04 -7.63 0.12
C SER A 56 -11.88 -6.90 1.16
N GLY A 57 -13.11 -6.54 0.78
CA GLY A 57 -14.08 -5.85 1.65
C GLY A 57 -13.60 -4.51 2.23
N LEU A 58 -12.94 -4.56 3.40
CA LEU A 58 -12.43 -3.40 4.17
C LEU A 58 -10.94 -3.46 4.52
N SER A 59 -10.27 -4.58 4.26
CA SER A 59 -8.86 -4.73 4.63
C SER A 59 -7.96 -4.42 3.44
N LEU A 60 -7.16 -3.36 3.57
CA LEU A 60 -5.96 -3.16 2.75
C LEU A 60 -4.96 -4.24 3.18
N ALA A 61 -5.15 -5.46 2.70
CA ALA A 61 -4.26 -6.56 3.03
C ALA A 61 -2.96 -6.37 2.23
N ILE A 62 -1.85 -6.19 2.96
CA ILE A 62 -0.52 -6.08 2.37
C ILE A 62 -0.31 -7.26 1.42
N ASP A 63 0.16 -6.98 0.20
CA ASP A 63 0.51 -8.02 -0.76
C ASP A 63 1.54 -8.98 -0.16
N LYS A 64 1.11 -10.24 -0.03
CA LYS A 64 1.93 -11.32 0.50
C LYS A 64 3.23 -11.50 -0.30
N ASN A 65 3.25 -11.14 -1.58
CA ASN A 65 4.46 -11.17 -2.39
C ASN A 65 5.51 -10.16 -1.90
N LYS A 66 5.09 -8.98 -1.44
CA LYS A 66 6.02 -7.99 -0.85
C LYS A 66 6.48 -8.37 0.55
N VAL A 67 5.66 -9.09 1.32
CA VAL A 67 6.07 -9.69 2.60
C VAL A 67 7.14 -10.77 2.39
N ALA A 68 7.02 -11.60 1.34
CA ALA A 68 8.02 -12.60 1.01
C ALA A 68 9.39 -11.97 0.68
N VAL A 69 9.42 -10.80 0.04
CA VAL A 69 10.65 -10.04 -0.22
C VAL A 69 11.32 -9.55 1.08
N VAL A 70 10.53 -9.22 2.11
CA VAL A 70 11.08 -8.88 3.44
C VAL A 70 11.76 -10.09 4.05
N LEU A 71 11.14 -11.27 3.98
CA LEU A 71 11.67 -12.53 4.55
C LEU A 71 12.95 -12.99 3.85
N GLN A 72 13.14 -12.64 2.58
CA GLN A 72 14.32 -12.99 1.80
C GLN A 72 15.44 -11.95 1.86
N LYS A 73 15.19 -10.77 2.45
CA LYS A 73 16.22 -9.73 2.55
C LYS A 73 17.33 -10.20 3.50
N PRO A 74 18.61 -10.05 3.10
CA PRO A 74 19.72 -10.38 3.98
C PRO A 74 19.75 -9.43 5.19
N ILE A 75 20.29 -9.92 6.30
CA ILE A 75 20.52 -9.12 7.51
C ILE A 75 21.49 -7.98 7.14
N PRO A 76 21.15 -6.71 7.43
CA PRO A 76 22.02 -5.58 7.15
C PRO A 76 23.39 -5.74 7.81
N LYS A 77 24.47 -5.53 7.07
CA LYS A 77 25.85 -5.64 7.56
C LYS A 77 26.54 -4.30 7.78
N ASN A 78 25.88 -3.20 7.42
CA ASN A 78 26.40 -1.86 7.58
C ASN A 78 25.28 -0.83 7.76
N ILE A 79 25.66 0.38 8.16
CA ILE A 79 24.74 1.50 8.42
C ILE A 79 23.89 1.84 7.18
N LYS A 80 24.46 1.81 5.97
CA LYS A 80 23.71 2.11 4.73
C LYS A 80 22.62 1.09 4.47
N GLU A 81 22.93 -0.19 4.62
CA GLU A 81 21.97 -1.29 4.49
C GLU A 81 20.90 -1.22 5.57
N MET A 82 21.26 -0.87 6.81
CA MET A 82 20.32 -0.69 7.91
C MET A 82 19.35 0.47 7.62
N GLN A 83 19.86 1.61 7.15
CA GLN A 83 19.02 2.75 6.76
C GLN A 83 18.11 2.42 5.56
N SER A 84 18.61 1.68 4.57
CA SER A 84 17.80 1.19 3.46
C SER A 84 16.69 0.24 3.93
N PHE A 85 16.99 -0.66 4.85
CA PHE A 85 16.02 -1.57 5.46
C PHE A 85 14.95 -0.81 6.26
N LEU A 86 15.36 0.16 7.08
CA LEU A 86 14.44 1.01 7.86
C LEU A 86 13.55 1.86 6.97
N GLY A 87 14.10 2.44 5.90
CA GLY A 87 13.34 3.19 4.90
C GLY A 87 12.28 2.32 4.23
N PHE A 88 12.65 1.10 3.82
CA PHE A 88 11.71 0.14 3.25
C PHE A 88 10.63 -0.30 4.24
N SER A 89 11.01 -0.66 5.47
CA SER A 89 10.07 -1.13 6.48
C SER A 89 9.12 -0.04 6.98
N SER A 90 9.51 1.24 6.87
CA SER A 90 8.63 2.38 7.18
C SER A 90 7.37 2.45 6.34
N TYR A 91 7.38 1.90 5.11
CA TYR A 91 6.19 1.78 4.26
C TYR A 91 5.08 0.96 4.92
N TYR A 92 5.45 -0.03 5.75
CA TYR A 92 4.51 -0.94 6.42
C TYR A 92 4.18 -0.52 7.86
N ARG A 93 4.61 0.66 8.32
CA ARG A 93 4.47 1.11 9.71
C ARG A 93 3.04 1.01 10.28
N ASN A 94 2.02 1.23 9.45
CA ASN A 94 0.61 1.23 9.87
C ASN A 94 0.08 -0.19 10.12
N HIS A 95 0.76 -1.21 9.61
CA HIS A 95 0.38 -2.61 9.77
C HIS A 95 1.21 -3.34 10.84
N ILE A 96 2.30 -2.74 11.29
CA ILE A 96 3.17 -3.30 12.32
C ILE A 96 2.81 -2.62 13.65
N LYS A 97 2.10 -3.35 14.52
CA LYS A 97 1.79 -2.88 15.87
C LYS A 97 3.10 -2.53 16.58
N THR A 98 3.14 -1.38 17.25
CA THR A 98 4.34 -0.90 17.97
C THR A 98 5.59 -0.74 17.09
N PHE A 99 5.45 -0.44 15.79
CA PHE A 99 6.57 -0.27 14.85
C PHE A 99 7.69 0.63 15.41
N ALA A 100 7.34 1.77 15.98
CA ALA A 100 8.31 2.71 16.56
C ALA A 100 9.12 2.10 17.70
N HIS A 101 8.50 1.28 18.55
CA HIS A 101 9.17 0.60 19.64
C HIS A 101 10.15 -0.45 19.12
N ILE A 102 9.72 -1.27 18.15
CA ILE A 102 10.54 -2.35 17.56
C ILE A 102 11.75 -1.78 16.80
N THR A 103 11.54 -0.69 16.05
CA THR A 103 12.61 -0.09 15.24
C THR A 103 13.50 0.88 15.99
N SER A 104 13.16 1.27 17.23
CA SER A 104 13.91 2.24 18.03
C SER A 104 15.38 1.86 18.22
N SER A 105 15.65 0.58 18.52
CA SER A 105 17.01 0.05 18.67
C SER A 105 17.77 0.07 17.34
N LEU A 106 17.10 -0.27 16.24
CA LEU A 106 17.67 -0.26 14.90
C LEU A 106 18.01 1.16 14.42
N TYR A 107 17.12 2.13 14.68
CA TYR A 107 17.39 3.54 14.40
C TYR A 107 18.61 4.05 15.18
N ARG A 108 18.74 3.65 16.45
CA ARG A 108 19.91 3.99 17.28
C ARG A 108 21.21 3.39 16.75
N LEU A 109 21.17 2.13 16.27
CA LEU A 109 22.29 1.46 15.59
C LEU A 109 22.64 2.09 14.22
N SER A 110 21.71 2.83 13.62
CA SER A 110 21.91 3.49 12.32
C SER A 110 22.41 4.94 12.42
N SER A 111 22.60 5.45 13.63
CA SER A 111 23.11 6.80 13.90
C SER A 111 24.61 6.90 13.70
N LYS A 112 25.10 8.08 13.31
CA LYS A 112 26.52 8.34 12.98
C LYS A 112 27.50 8.07 14.12
N ASP A 113 27.01 8.03 15.36
CA ASP A 113 27.83 7.91 16.57
C ASP A 113 27.93 6.48 17.12
N VAL A 114 27.38 5.49 16.42
CA VAL A 114 27.37 4.08 16.86
C VAL A 114 28.10 3.21 15.84
N VAL A 115 29.07 2.43 16.31
CA VAL A 115 29.72 1.39 15.49
C VAL A 115 28.72 0.27 15.28
N PHE A 116 28.44 -0.04 14.02
CA PHE A 116 27.53 -1.11 13.61
C PHE A 116 28.12 -2.49 13.90
#